data_AF-A0A943JST2-F1
#
_entry.id   AF-A0A943JST2-F1
#
_cell.length_a   1.000
_cell.length_b   1.000
_cell.length_c   1.000
_cell.angle_alpha   90.00
_cell.angle_beta   90.00
_cell.angle_gamma   90.00
#
_symmetry.space_group_name_H-M   'P 1'
#
loop_
_entity.id
_entity.type
_entity.pdbx_description
1 polymer ?
#
loop_
_entity_poly.entity_id
_entity_poly.type
_entity_poly.pdbx_seq_one_letter_code
_entity_poly.pdbx_strand_id
1 'polypeptide(L)'
;MNDLLKKLRERFRKEELEFRVGATNNDKSMGLALAYVQARAIQNRLDELFGVDGWTVSYKEISAGFICSLSIKINDRWVTKEDGAGMTEYESVKGGISNAFKRVASSGFGIGRYLYNAKKNWYPIKQQGRGYVFTEIPILELNNEIESKYDNERNINSKEKTEDIILNFGKYKGQTLTEIYQNDRGYIKFLSDKANDSNLKNICKQMLAS
;
A
#
# COMPACT_ATOMS: atom_id res chain seq x y z
N MET A 1 10.73 -3.04 9.42
CA MET A 1 10.02 -3.95 8.50
C MET A 1 8.61 -3.47 8.14
N ASN A 2 7.80 -3.07 9.13
CA ASN A 2 6.45 -2.55 8.86
C ASN A 2 6.42 -1.25 8.04
N ASP A 3 7.41 -0.36 8.19
CA ASP A 3 7.37 0.96 7.56
C ASP A 3 7.62 0.92 6.03
N LEU A 4 8.60 0.14 5.57
CA LEU A 4 8.91 0.03 4.13
C LEU A 4 7.75 -0.56 3.32
N LEU A 5 7.17 -1.67 3.80
CA LEU A 5 6.02 -2.31 3.14
C LEU A 5 4.74 -1.47 3.28
N LYS A 6 4.62 -0.66 4.33
CA LYS A 6 3.54 0.32 4.48
C LYS A 6 3.67 1.40 3.42
N LYS A 7 4.85 2.04 3.30
CA LYS A 7 5.17 3.06 2.27
C LYS A 7 4.96 2.55 0.86
N LEU A 8 5.35 1.31 0.57
CA LEU A 8 5.11 0.67 -0.73
C LEU A 8 3.62 0.69 -1.13
N ARG A 9 2.73 0.54 -0.16
CA ARG A 9 1.28 0.42 -0.34
C ARG A 9 0.53 1.73 -0.06
N GLU A 10 1.22 2.84 0.17
CA GLU A 10 0.58 4.13 0.40
C GLU A 10 -0.26 4.58 -0.80
N ARG A 11 -1.14 5.56 -0.57
CA ARG A 11 -1.91 6.13 -1.67
C ARG A 11 -0.98 6.86 -2.63
N PHE A 12 -1.31 6.82 -3.91
CA PHE A 12 -0.69 7.69 -4.90
C PHE A 12 -1.35 9.06 -4.86
N ARG A 13 -0.61 10.08 -5.28
CA ARG A 13 -1.14 11.43 -5.45
C ARG A 13 -2.16 11.43 -6.59
N LYS A 14 -3.06 12.40 -6.60
CA LYS A 14 -4.15 12.44 -7.59
C LYS A 14 -3.62 12.54 -9.01
N GLU A 15 -2.48 13.20 -9.20
CA GLU A 15 -1.84 13.44 -10.49
C GLU A 15 -1.15 12.19 -11.05
N GLU A 16 -0.93 11.18 -10.20
CA GLU A 16 -0.33 9.89 -10.58
C GLU A 16 -1.40 8.84 -10.93
N LEU A 17 -2.68 9.22 -10.79
CA LEU A 17 -3.83 8.40 -11.10
C LEU A 17 -4.40 8.81 -12.45
N GLU A 18 -4.81 7.81 -13.22
CA GLU A 18 -5.52 7.97 -14.47
C GLU A 18 -6.84 7.22 -14.41
N PHE A 19 -7.78 7.63 -15.27
CA PHE A 19 -9.07 6.98 -15.42
C PHE A 19 -9.25 6.51 -16.85
N ARG A 20 -9.81 5.31 -17.00
CA ARG A 20 -10.28 4.82 -18.29
C ARG A 20 -11.77 4.54 -18.22
N VAL A 21 -12.42 4.66 -19.38
CA VAL A 21 -13.82 4.25 -19.55
C VAL A 21 -13.89 2.73 -19.46
N GLY A 22 -14.70 2.25 -18.52
CA GLY A 22 -15.07 0.84 -18.35
C GLY A 22 -16.32 0.51 -19.15
N ALA A 23 -17.30 -0.09 -18.46
CA ALA A 23 -18.62 -0.35 -19.05
C ALA A 23 -19.31 0.97 -19.44
N THR A 24 -20.07 0.95 -20.52
CA THR A 24 -20.94 2.06 -20.95
C THR A 24 -22.40 1.70 -20.72
N ASN A 25 -23.26 2.71 -20.54
CA ASN A 25 -24.70 2.50 -20.53
C ASN A 25 -25.23 2.27 -21.95
N ASN A 26 -26.53 1.93 -22.07
CA ASN A 26 -27.14 1.47 -23.32
C ASN A 26 -27.07 2.52 -24.45
N ASP A 27 -27.30 3.78 -24.13
CA ASP A 27 -27.26 4.92 -25.06
C ASP A 27 -25.85 5.50 -25.23
N LYS A 28 -24.84 4.95 -24.54
CA LYS A 28 -23.42 5.34 -24.58
C LYS A 28 -23.16 6.81 -24.19
N SER A 29 -24.04 7.39 -23.37
CA SER A 29 -23.87 8.74 -22.82
C SER A 29 -23.02 8.76 -21.55
N MET A 30 -22.96 7.65 -20.81
CA MET A 30 -22.24 7.51 -19.54
C MET A 30 -21.29 6.33 -19.56
N GLY A 31 -20.15 6.48 -18.89
CA GLY A 31 -19.14 5.45 -18.73
C GLY A 31 -18.71 5.27 -17.28
N LEU A 32 -18.48 4.03 -16.87
CA LEU A 32 -17.91 3.70 -15.56
C LEU A 32 -16.46 4.17 -15.49
N ALA A 33 -16.11 4.97 -14.48
CA ALA A 33 -14.73 5.40 -14.24
C ALA A 33 -13.91 4.31 -13.55
N LEU A 34 -12.92 3.78 -14.25
CA LEU A 34 -11.96 2.81 -13.70
C LEU A 34 -10.63 3.50 -13.43
N ALA A 35 -10.33 3.74 -12.16
CA ALA A 35 -9.07 4.32 -11.72
C ALA A 35 -7.92 3.30 -11.83
N TYR A 36 -6.76 3.76 -12.28
CA TYR A 36 -5.51 3.02 -12.24
C TYR A 36 -4.34 3.97 -12.01
N VAL A 37 -3.25 3.44 -11.46
CA VAL A 37 -2.01 4.20 -11.30
C VAL A 37 -1.15 4.09 -12.56
N GLN A 38 -0.46 5.17 -12.92
CA GLN A 38 0.50 5.17 -14.00
C GLN A 38 1.67 4.21 -13.73
N ALA A 39 2.15 3.51 -14.75
CA ALA A 39 3.30 2.61 -14.61
C ALA A 39 4.55 3.36 -14.10
N ARG A 40 4.77 4.60 -14.54
CA ARG A 40 5.87 5.45 -14.10
C ARG A 40 5.80 5.75 -12.59
N ALA A 41 4.62 6.01 -12.06
CA ALA A 41 4.45 6.29 -10.63
C ALA A 41 4.81 5.05 -9.78
N ILE A 42 4.46 3.85 -10.23
CA ILE A 42 4.91 2.60 -9.59
C ILE A 42 6.44 2.48 -9.63
N GLN A 43 7.06 2.71 -10.79
CA GLN A 43 8.52 2.62 -10.95
C GLN A 43 9.25 3.61 -10.04
N ASN A 44 8.83 4.87 -10.03
CA ASN A 44 9.41 5.89 -9.15
C ASN A 44 9.32 5.48 -7.68
N ARG A 45 8.17 4.93 -7.25
CA ARG A 45 8.02 4.44 -5.87
C ARG A 45 8.95 3.27 -5.56
N LEU A 46 9.16 2.36 -6.52
CA LEU A 46 10.10 1.25 -6.35
C LEU A 46 11.54 1.78 -6.25
N ASP A 47 11.92 2.73 -7.10
CA ASP A 47 13.23 3.39 -7.07
C ASP A 47 13.45 4.15 -5.75
N GLU A 48 12.46 4.90 -5.27
CA GLU A 48 12.53 5.67 -4.02
C GLU A 48 12.71 4.77 -2.78
N LEU A 49 12.04 3.60 -2.77
CA LEU A 49 12.01 2.73 -1.60
C LEU A 49 13.12 1.68 -1.59
N PHE A 50 13.53 1.20 -2.77
CA PHE A 50 14.44 0.07 -2.90
C PHE A 50 15.74 0.41 -3.63
N GLY A 51 15.83 1.57 -4.29
CA GLY A 51 16.95 1.89 -5.16
C GLY A 51 16.98 1.05 -6.43
N VAL A 52 17.92 1.37 -7.32
CA VAL A 52 18.05 0.71 -8.64
C VAL A 52 18.40 -0.79 -8.54
N ASP A 53 19.02 -1.23 -7.44
CA ASP A 53 19.45 -2.61 -7.20
C ASP A 53 18.50 -3.40 -6.29
N GLY A 54 17.46 -2.75 -5.75
CA GLY A 54 16.52 -3.37 -4.82
C GLY A 54 15.22 -3.87 -5.46
N TRP A 55 15.04 -3.71 -6.77
CA TRP A 55 13.94 -4.32 -7.51
C TRP A 55 14.32 -4.66 -8.96
N THR A 56 13.65 -5.65 -9.53
CA THR A 56 13.81 -6.01 -10.96
C THR A 56 12.47 -6.41 -11.56
N VAL A 57 12.36 -6.28 -12.88
CA VAL A 57 11.19 -6.72 -13.63
C VAL A 57 11.62 -7.49 -14.88
N SER A 58 10.95 -8.59 -15.16
CA SER A 58 11.11 -9.36 -16.39
C SER A 58 9.76 -9.71 -17.00
N TYR A 59 9.76 -9.98 -18.31
CA TYR A 59 8.54 -10.26 -19.07
C TYR A 59 8.73 -11.53 -19.89
N LYS A 60 7.71 -12.38 -19.87
CA LYS A 60 7.60 -13.57 -20.71
C LYS A 60 6.39 -13.42 -21.60
N GLU A 61 6.61 -13.43 -22.91
CA GLU A 61 5.54 -13.49 -23.89
C GLU A 61 4.82 -14.84 -23.83
N ILE A 62 3.50 -14.80 -23.92
CA ILE A 62 2.61 -15.94 -24.04
C ILE A 62 1.66 -15.71 -25.22
N SER A 63 0.98 -16.76 -25.69
CA SER A 63 0.22 -16.76 -26.96
C SER A 63 -0.75 -15.58 -27.15
N ALA A 64 -1.27 -14.98 -26.08
CA ALA A 64 -2.21 -13.86 -26.15
C ALA A 64 -1.83 -12.68 -25.24
N GLY A 65 -0.58 -12.57 -24.79
CA GLY A 65 -0.19 -11.52 -23.84
C GLY A 65 1.19 -11.71 -23.20
N PHE A 66 1.33 -11.20 -21.98
CA PHE A 66 2.59 -11.20 -21.25
C PHE A 66 2.37 -11.62 -19.80
N ILE A 67 3.28 -12.44 -19.28
CA ILE A 67 3.50 -12.61 -17.83
C ILE A 67 4.60 -11.64 -17.42
N CYS A 68 4.33 -10.85 -16.39
CA CYS A 68 5.30 -9.97 -15.75
C CYS A 68 5.73 -10.58 -14.42
N SER A 69 7.03 -10.73 -14.22
CA SER A 69 7.63 -11.14 -12.95
C SER A 69 8.27 -9.91 -12.32
N LEU A 70 7.79 -9.50 -11.14
CA LEU A 70 8.32 -8.39 -10.37
C LEU A 70 9.00 -8.93 -9.12
N SER A 71 10.27 -8.61 -8.95
CA SER A 71 11.08 -9.01 -7.81
C SER A 71 11.48 -7.79 -6.98
N ILE A 72 11.33 -7.89 -5.66
CA ILE A 72 11.72 -6.84 -4.71
C ILE A 72 12.62 -7.45 -3.63
N LYS A 73 13.71 -6.78 -3.31
CA LYS A 73 14.67 -7.20 -2.27
C LYS A 73 14.19 -6.71 -0.90
N ILE A 74 13.82 -7.64 -0.03
CA ILE A 74 13.34 -7.37 1.34
C ILE A 74 14.25 -8.10 2.32
N ASN A 75 14.93 -7.35 3.21
CA ASN A 75 15.91 -7.89 4.17
C ASN A 75 16.94 -8.80 3.48
N ASP A 76 17.54 -8.31 2.40
CA ASP A 76 18.50 -9.04 1.55
C ASP A 76 18.00 -10.34 0.91
N ARG A 77 16.68 -10.55 0.88
CA ARG A 77 16.05 -11.69 0.19
C ARG A 77 15.18 -11.20 -0.94
N TRP A 78 15.32 -11.83 -2.10
CA TRP A 78 14.47 -11.56 -3.25
C TRP A 78 13.10 -12.22 -3.08
N VAL A 79 12.05 -11.42 -3.21
CA VAL A 79 10.66 -11.90 -3.28
C VAL A 79 10.15 -11.61 -4.67
N THR A 80 9.79 -12.67 -5.42
CA THR A 80 9.23 -12.56 -6.77
C THR A 80 7.74 -12.86 -6.76
N LYS A 81 6.97 -12.07 -7.51
CA LYS A 81 5.54 -12.31 -7.79
C LYS A 81 5.31 -12.17 -9.29
N GLU A 82 4.27 -12.86 -9.78
CA GLU A 82 3.93 -12.88 -11.20
C GLU A 82 2.43 -12.61 -11.39
N ASP A 83 2.09 -11.89 -12.46
CA ASP A 83 0.73 -11.70 -12.96
C ASP A 83 0.81 -11.46 -14.47
N GLY A 84 -0.31 -11.62 -15.18
CA GLY A 84 -0.35 -11.50 -16.63
C GLY A 84 -1.41 -10.54 -17.12
N ALA A 85 -1.23 -10.05 -18.34
CA ALA A 85 -2.25 -9.33 -19.08
C ALA A 85 -2.27 -9.74 -20.55
N GLY A 86 -3.46 -9.76 -21.14
CA GLY A 86 -3.61 -9.94 -22.57
C GLY A 86 -3.09 -8.74 -23.37
N MET A 87 -2.89 -8.93 -24.68
CA MET A 87 -2.61 -7.83 -25.60
C MET A 87 -3.77 -6.82 -25.63
N THR A 88 -3.44 -5.56 -25.89
CA THR A 88 -4.45 -4.49 -26.05
C THR A 88 -4.79 -4.25 -27.53
N GLU A 89 -5.94 -3.65 -27.80
CA GLU A 89 -6.32 -3.29 -29.19
C GLU A 89 -5.51 -2.09 -29.73
N TYR A 90 -5.02 -1.22 -28.83
CA TYR A 90 -4.19 -0.05 -29.14
C TYR A 90 -2.78 -0.25 -28.58
N GLU A 91 -1.73 0.01 -29.38
CA GLU A 91 -0.32 -0.29 -29.05
C GLU A 91 -0.13 -1.65 -28.35
N SER A 92 -0.64 -2.71 -29.02
CA SER A 92 -0.92 -4.03 -28.45
C SER A 92 0.14 -4.63 -27.52
N VAL A 93 1.41 -4.55 -27.94
CA VAL A 93 2.55 -5.04 -27.16
C VAL A 93 2.82 -4.16 -25.94
N LYS A 94 2.93 -2.84 -26.12
CA LYS A 94 3.23 -1.90 -25.03
C LYS A 94 2.13 -1.89 -23.97
N GLY A 95 0.86 -1.91 -24.40
CA GLY A 95 -0.29 -1.95 -23.51
C GLY A 95 -0.36 -3.25 -22.71
N GLY A 96 -0.10 -4.40 -23.35
CA GLY A 96 -0.02 -5.70 -22.67
C GLY A 96 1.06 -5.74 -21.58
N ILE A 97 2.29 -5.33 -21.93
CA ILE A 97 3.43 -5.26 -20.98
C ILE A 97 3.11 -4.33 -19.80
N SER A 98 2.61 -3.13 -20.07
CA SER A 98 2.29 -2.14 -19.05
C SER A 98 1.16 -2.62 -18.12
N ASN A 99 0.15 -3.29 -18.66
CA ASN A 99 -0.94 -3.85 -17.87
C ASN A 99 -0.47 -5.02 -17.01
N ALA A 100 0.38 -5.91 -17.52
CA ALA A 100 0.95 -7.01 -16.74
C ALA A 100 1.77 -6.47 -15.55
N PHE A 101 2.59 -5.43 -15.79
CA PHE A 101 3.34 -4.75 -14.73
C PHE A 101 2.45 -4.12 -13.65
N LYS A 102 1.45 -3.32 -14.04
CA LYS A 102 0.50 -2.71 -13.11
C LYS A 102 -0.27 -3.75 -12.29
N ARG A 103 -0.62 -4.88 -12.92
CA ARG A 103 -1.32 -5.99 -12.26
C ARG A 103 -0.45 -6.65 -11.21
N VAL A 104 0.77 -7.08 -11.54
CA VAL A 104 1.66 -7.75 -10.57
C VAL A 104 2.06 -6.82 -9.42
N ALA A 105 2.22 -5.52 -9.69
CA ALA A 105 2.45 -4.52 -8.65
C ALA A 105 1.30 -4.49 -7.62
N SER A 106 0.04 -4.52 -8.10
CA SER A 106 -1.16 -4.56 -7.27
C SER A 106 -1.39 -5.91 -6.60
N SER A 107 -1.42 -7.01 -7.36
CA SER A 107 -1.76 -8.36 -6.87
C SER A 107 -0.64 -9.01 -6.07
N GLY A 108 0.62 -8.76 -6.42
CA GLY A 108 1.80 -9.28 -5.75
C GLY A 108 2.19 -8.49 -4.50
N PHE A 109 2.33 -7.16 -4.64
CA PHE A 109 2.93 -6.32 -3.59
C PHE A 109 1.96 -5.33 -2.93
N GLY A 110 0.75 -5.18 -3.47
CA GLY A 110 -0.29 -4.31 -2.92
C GLY A 110 -0.22 -2.85 -3.40
N ILE A 111 0.64 -2.56 -4.38
CA ILE A 111 0.84 -1.21 -4.91
C ILE A 111 -0.40 -0.80 -5.70
N GLY A 112 -1.10 0.25 -5.25
CA GLY A 112 -2.34 0.69 -5.89
C GLY A 112 -3.54 -0.24 -5.68
N ARG A 113 -3.43 -1.29 -4.84
CA ARG A 113 -4.53 -2.25 -4.60
C ARG A 113 -5.80 -1.59 -4.07
N TYR A 114 -5.66 -0.50 -3.32
CA TYR A 114 -6.80 0.26 -2.80
C TYR A 114 -7.73 0.81 -3.91
N LEU A 115 -7.24 0.97 -5.14
CA LEU A 115 -8.04 1.43 -6.29
C LEU A 115 -9.14 0.44 -6.68
N TYR A 116 -8.98 -0.85 -6.33
CA TYR A 116 -10.04 -1.85 -6.51
C TYR A 116 -11.23 -1.64 -5.54
N ASN A 117 -11.06 -0.81 -4.52
CA ASN A 117 -12.12 -0.38 -3.62
C ASN A 117 -12.73 0.97 -4.04
N ALA A 118 -12.48 1.45 -5.26
CA ALA A 118 -13.13 2.63 -5.79
C ALA A 118 -14.65 2.41 -5.91
N LYS A 119 -15.44 3.45 -5.59
CA LYS A 119 -16.86 3.51 -5.90
C LYS A 119 -17.05 3.43 -7.41
N LYS A 120 -18.13 2.77 -7.82
CA LYS A 120 -18.50 2.62 -9.23
C LYS A 120 -19.23 3.87 -9.74
N ASN A 121 -18.49 4.97 -9.86
CA ASN A 121 -19.04 6.25 -10.32
C ASN A 121 -19.09 6.30 -11.85
N TRP A 122 -20.22 6.79 -12.37
CA TRP A 122 -20.46 6.96 -13.81
C TRP A 122 -20.28 8.43 -14.18
N TYR A 123 -19.57 8.68 -15.28
CA TYR A 123 -19.28 10.03 -15.76
C TYR A 123 -19.73 10.18 -17.22
N PRO A 124 -20.08 11.41 -17.66
CA PRO A 124 -20.46 11.65 -19.03
C PRO A 124 -19.28 11.41 -19.98
N ILE A 125 -19.54 10.66 -21.05
CA ILE A 125 -18.54 10.27 -22.05
C ILE A 125 -18.89 10.80 -23.44
N LYS A 126 -17.88 10.92 -24.29
CA LYS A 126 -18.05 11.11 -25.73
C LYS A 126 -17.19 10.13 -26.50
N GLN A 127 -17.65 9.76 -27.70
CA GLN A 127 -16.87 8.92 -28.59
C GLN A 127 -15.61 9.66 -29.06
N GLN A 128 -14.46 8.97 -29.02
CA GLN A 128 -13.20 9.46 -29.57
C GLN A 128 -12.48 8.31 -30.25
N GLY A 129 -12.38 8.39 -31.59
CA GLY A 129 -11.90 7.28 -32.41
C GLY A 129 -12.79 6.05 -32.23
N ARG A 130 -12.18 4.89 -31.95
CA ARG A 130 -12.91 3.65 -31.67
C ARG A 130 -13.35 3.51 -30.20
N GLY A 131 -12.90 4.41 -29.33
CA GLY A 131 -13.16 4.35 -27.89
C GLY A 131 -14.02 5.51 -27.40
N TYR A 132 -14.02 5.68 -26.08
CA TYR A 132 -14.72 6.76 -25.39
C TYR A 132 -13.76 7.46 -24.44
N VAL A 133 -13.98 8.75 -24.23
CA VAL A 133 -13.29 9.54 -23.22
C VAL A 133 -14.31 10.24 -22.34
N PHE A 134 -13.92 10.51 -21.09
CA PHE A 134 -14.72 11.35 -20.22
C PHE A 134 -14.72 12.79 -20.71
N THR A 135 -15.87 13.45 -20.58
CA THR A 135 -16.02 14.89 -20.84
C THR A 135 -15.82 15.72 -19.58
N GLU A 136 -15.90 15.07 -18.42
CA GLU A 136 -15.62 15.63 -17.10
C GLU A 136 -14.48 14.85 -16.46
N ILE A 137 -13.71 15.48 -15.58
CA ILE A 137 -12.58 14.83 -14.90
C ILE A 137 -13.13 13.92 -13.79
N PRO A 138 -12.93 12.59 -13.85
CA PRO A 138 -13.39 11.72 -12.79
C PRO A 138 -12.64 11.96 -11.48
N ILE A 139 -13.33 11.75 -10.36
CA ILE A 139 -12.77 11.88 -9.01
C ILE A 139 -12.75 10.50 -8.37
N LEU A 140 -11.61 10.13 -7.77
CA LEU A 140 -11.50 8.89 -7.02
C LEU A 140 -12.26 9.02 -5.70
N GLU A 141 -13.32 8.23 -5.55
CA GLU A 141 -13.98 7.97 -4.28
C GLU A 141 -13.82 6.50 -3.91
N LEU A 142 -13.55 6.21 -2.64
CA LEU A 142 -13.41 4.83 -2.14
C LEU A 142 -14.63 4.42 -1.32
N ASN A 143 -14.92 3.12 -1.22
CA ASN A 143 -15.94 2.63 -0.30
C ASN A 143 -15.40 2.66 1.13
N ASN A 144 -16.00 3.48 2.00
CA ASN A 144 -15.56 3.70 3.39
C ASN A 144 -15.69 2.46 4.30
N GLU A 145 -16.41 1.41 3.87
CA GLU A 145 -16.63 0.19 4.67
C GLU A 145 -15.36 -0.64 4.91
N ILE A 146 -14.34 -0.49 4.05
CA ILE A 146 -13.05 -1.18 4.20
C ILE A 146 -12.08 -0.33 5.03
N GLU A 147 -12.09 1.00 4.88
CA GLU A 147 -11.31 1.91 5.73
C GLU A 147 -11.71 1.77 7.20
N SER A 148 -13.01 1.70 7.51
CA SER A 148 -13.45 1.48 8.88
C SER A 148 -13.03 0.13 9.45
N LYS A 149 -12.94 -0.95 8.65
CA LYS A 149 -12.41 -2.25 9.12
C LYS A 149 -10.89 -2.24 9.29
N TYR A 150 -10.13 -1.72 8.34
CA TYR A 150 -8.67 -1.64 8.46
C TYR A 150 -8.23 -0.63 9.53
N ASP A 151 -8.93 0.49 9.69
CA ASP A 151 -8.66 1.46 10.74
C ASP A 151 -9.20 0.99 12.09
N ASN A 152 -10.30 0.22 12.17
CA ASN A 152 -10.71 -0.43 13.43
C ASN A 152 -9.75 -1.55 13.82
N GLU A 153 -9.31 -2.42 12.90
CA GLU A 153 -8.31 -3.46 13.18
C GLU A 153 -6.94 -2.84 13.51
N ARG A 154 -6.57 -1.71 12.88
CA ARG A 154 -5.37 -0.94 13.26
C ARG A 154 -5.53 -0.28 14.61
N ASN A 155 -6.66 0.35 14.92
CA ASN A 155 -6.91 1.00 16.20
C ASN A 155 -7.03 -0.01 17.35
N ILE A 156 -7.58 -1.20 17.11
CA ILE A 156 -7.62 -2.31 18.08
C ILE A 156 -6.19 -2.84 18.31
N ASN A 157 -5.41 -3.10 17.26
CA ASN A 157 -4.03 -3.60 17.38
C ASN A 157 -3.00 -2.54 17.83
N SER A 158 -3.28 -1.24 17.68
CA SER A 158 -2.41 -0.15 18.14
C SER A 158 -2.76 0.31 19.55
N LYS A 159 -4.03 0.27 19.97
CA LYS A 159 -4.42 0.55 21.36
C LYS A 159 -3.91 -0.51 22.33
N GLU A 160 -3.91 -1.79 21.96
CA GLU A 160 -3.41 -2.84 22.86
C GLU A 160 -1.89 -2.84 23.09
N LYS A 161 -1.10 -2.05 22.35
CA LYS A 161 0.37 -2.14 22.42
C LYS A 161 1.10 -1.05 23.20
N THR A 162 0.43 -0.01 23.70
CA THR A 162 1.14 1.09 24.40
C THR A 162 0.42 1.70 25.61
N GLU A 163 -0.77 1.23 25.99
CA GLU A 163 -1.50 1.61 27.21
C GLU A 163 -1.93 0.29 27.88
N ASP A 164 -1.63 -0.12 29.12
CA ASP A 164 -0.98 0.43 30.29
C ASP A 164 -0.22 -0.74 30.95
N ILE A 165 1.07 -0.94 30.65
CA ILE A 165 1.83 -1.96 31.36
C ILE A 165 2.05 -1.45 32.79
N ILE A 166 1.26 -2.00 33.71
CA ILE A 166 1.43 -1.81 35.15
C ILE A 166 2.62 -2.63 35.60
N LEU A 167 3.62 -1.98 36.20
CA LEU A 167 4.70 -2.70 36.84
C LEU A 167 4.17 -3.44 38.07
N ASN A 168 4.34 -4.76 38.12
CA ASN A 168 3.90 -5.57 39.26
C ASN A 168 5.00 -5.78 40.31
N PHE A 169 6.13 -5.09 40.18
CA PHE A 169 7.31 -5.24 41.03
C PHE A 169 8.11 -3.93 41.14
N GLY A 170 9.04 -3.88 42.09
CA GLY A 170 9.97 -2.76 42.26
C GLY A 170 9.36 -1.50 42.89
N LYS A 171 10.10 -0.38 42.80
CA LYS A 171 9.79 0.92 43.43
C LYS A 171 8.45 1.50 42.96
N TYR A 172 8.06 1.23 41.71
CA TYR A 172 6.87 1.78 41.07
C TYR A 172 5.78 0.71 40.86
N LYS A 173 5.71 -0.28 41.75
CA LYS A 173 4.69 -1.32 41.69
C LYS A 173 3.29 -0.70 41.72
N GLY A 174 2.45 -1.08 40.76
CA GLY A 174 1.09 -0.57 40.60
C GLY A 174 0.97 0.68 39.72
N GLN A 175 2.08 1.24 39.22
CA GLN A 175 2.08 2.37 38.28
C GLN A 175 2.33 1.91 36.85
N THR A 176 1.84 2.68 35.90
CA THR A 176 2.06 2.41 34.47
C THR A 176 3.46 2.84 34.04
N LEU A 177 4.03 2.17 33.03
CA LEU A 177 5.32 2.60 32.48
C LEU A 177 5.30 4.05 31.97
N THR A 178 4.14 4.54 31.50
CA THR A 178 3.95 5.92 31.06
C THR A 178 4.06 6.91 32.21
N GLU A 179 3.39 6.63 33.34
CA GLU A 179 3.49 7.45 34.56
C GLU A 179 4.94 7.50 35.07
N ILE A 180 5.62 6.35 35.04
CA ILE A 180 7.01 6.25 35.48
C ILE A 180 7.94 7.00 34.53
N TYR A 181 7.70 6.96 33.21
CA TYR A 181 8.51 7.70 32.24
C TYR A 181 8.42 9.22 32.45
N GLN A 182 7.23 9.73 32.77
CA GLN A 182 7.01 11.15 33.05
C GLN A 182 7.64 11.59 34.37
N ASN A 183 7.62 10.73 35.39
CA ASN A 183 8.08 11.06 36.74
C ASN A 183 9.57 10.72 36.99
N ASP A 184 10.09 9.65 36.41
CA ASP A 184 11.46 9.15 36.59
C ASP A 184 11.94 8.39 35.34
N ARG A 185 12.39 9.16 34.34
CA ARG A 185 13.00 8.63 33.11
C ARG A 185 14.24 7.77 33.38
N GLY A 186 14.93 8.00 34.50
CA GLY A 186 16.08 7.21 34.93
C GLY A 186 15.71 5.77 35.27
N TYR A 187 14.53 5.57 35.86
CA TYR A 187 14.02 4.23 36.17
C TYR A 187 13.66 3.43 34.91
N ILE A 188 13.10 4.08 33.87
CA ILE A 188 12.84 3.43 32.58
C ILE A 188 14.15 3.00 31.90
N LYS A 189 15.21 3.82 31.99
CA LYS A 189 16.56 3.46 31.53
C LYS A 189 17.16 2.30 32.33
N PHE A 190 16.93 2.25 33.63
CA PHE A 190 17.33 1.09 34.43
C PHE A 190 16.61 -0.19 33.97
N LEU A 191 15.31 -0.12 33.73
CA LEU A 191 14.52 -1.26 33.25
C LEU A 191 14.93 -1.70 31.84
N SER A 192 15.28 -0.78 30.94
CA SER A 192 15.75 -1.13 29.59
C SER A 192 17.03 -1.98 29.61
N ASP A 193 17.87 -1.78 30.63
CA ASP A 193 19.19 -2.41 30.73
C ASP A 193 19.17 -3.65 31.64
N LYS A 194 18.42 -3.60 32.74
CA LYS A 194 18.50 -4.59 33.83
C LYS A 194 17.26 -5.45 34.04
N ALA A 195 16.14 -5.22 33.34
CA ALA A 195 14.97 -6.09 33.48
C ALA A 195 15.23 -7.53 32.99
N ASN A 196 14.64 -8.54 33.61
CA ASN A 196 14.77 -9.92 33.13
C ASN A 196 13.82 -10.22 31.97
N ASP A 197 12.71 -9.48 31.86
CA ASP A 197 11.73 -9.62 30.80
C ASP A 197 12.19 -8.89 29.52
N SER A 198 12.43 -9.67 28.46
CA SER A 198 12.85 -9.17 27.15
C SER A 198 11.81 -8.26 26.49
N ASN A 199 10.52 -8.49 26.73
CA ASN A 199 9.44 -7.63 26.23
C ASN A 199 9.48 -6.27 26.94
N LEU A 200 9.58 -6.28 28.27
CA LEU A 200 9.70 -5.07 29.07
C LEU A 200 10.92 -4.21 28.68
N LYS A 201 12.07 -4.86 28.42
CA LYS A 201 13.27 -4.17 27.93
C LYS A 201 13.04 -3.46 26.61
N ASN A 202 12.44 -4.15 25.64
CA ASN A 202 12.21 -3.59 24.31
C ASN A 202 11.24 -2.41 24.36
N ILE A 203 10.21 -2.49 25.19
CA ILE A 203 9.25 -1.41 25.42
C ILE A 203 9.94 -0.21 26.06
N CYS A 204 10.72 -0.41 27.13
CA CYS A 204 11.47 0.69 27.76
C CYS A 204 12.46 1.36 26.79
N LYS A 205 13.11 0.59 25.91
CA LYS A 205 13.99 1.13 24.85
C LYS A 205 13.23 1.97 23.83
N GLN A 206 12.03 1.52 23.43
CA GLN A 206 11.18 2.29 22.51
C GLN A 206 10.74 3.61 23.15
N MET A 207 10.30 3.59 24.42
CA MET A 207 9.90 4.81 25.14
C MET A 207 11.03 5.83 25.28
N LEU A 208 12.29 5.37 25.43
CA LEU A 208 13.45 6.26 25.51
C LEU A 208 13.89 6.84 24.15
N ALA A 209 13.51 6.21 23.04
CA ALA A 209 13.83 6.65 21.68
C ALA A 209 12.81 7.64 21.09
N SER A 210 11.64 7.75 21.73
CA SER A 210 10.63 8.82 21.56
C SER A 210 10.91 10.02 22.47
#